data_AF-A0A9X3H0V9-F1
#
_entry.id   AF-A0A9X3H0V9-F1
#
_cell.length_a   1.000
_cell.length_b   1.000
_cell.length_c   1.000
_cell.angle_alpha   90.00
_cell.angle_beta   90.00
_cell.angle_gamma   90.00
#
_symmetry.space_group_name_H-M   'P 1'
#
loop_
_entity.id
_entity.type
_entity.pdbx_description
1 polymer ?
#
loop_
_entity_poly.entity_id
_entity_poly.type
_entity_poly.pdbx_seq_one_letter_code
_entity_poly.pdbx_strand_id
1 'polypeptide(L)'
;MSTMLPHEKMRGLRARSGLSMRAFAARLGAPLDTRYAYYEEKRFTGPLPIDAARQIAAALQPFGIEPNEVLELAGLAVDEAGAEAAAVRPMVQYVRLDVVLPDAAALTRMFETMLENEVPAGRRDALARTLALRLPAALQRASTSPPVAVSRQNGGDDPASAGRRRPRRPESRT
;
A
#
# COMPACT_ATOMS: atom_id res chain seq x y z
N MET A 1 4.79 -26.54 21.38
CA MET A 1 4.69 -25.34 20.53
C MET A 1 3.84 -24.34 21.29
N SER A 2 4.40 -23.22 21.78
CA SER A 2 3.60 -22.21 22.48
C SER A 2 2.63 -21.58 21.49
N THR A 3 1.34 -21.86 21.66
CA THR A 3 0.27 -21.23 20.89
C THR A 3 0.28 -19.74 21.23
N MET A 4 0.78 -18.89 20.31
CA MET A 4 0.74 -17.43 20.52
C MET A 4 -0.69 -16.98 20.75
N LEU A 5 -0.87 -16.10 21.73
CA LEU A 5 -2.19 -15.56 22.07
C LEU A 5 -2.67 -14.61 20.96
N PRO A 6 -4.00 -14.46 20.75
CA PRO A 6 -4.55 -13.64 19.67
C PRO A 6 -4.00 -12.21 19.61
N HIS A 7 -3.79 -11.57 20.77
CA HIS A 7 -3.24 -10.21 20.85
C HIS A 7 -1.76 -10.13 20.43
N GLU A 8 -0.98 -11.19 20.68
CA GLU A 8 0.43 -11.28 20.24
C GLU A 8 0.50 -11.46 18.73
N LYS A 9 -0.38 -12.30 18.17
CA LYS A 9 -0.51 -12.46 16.71
C LYS A 9 -0.92 -11.15 16.05
N MET A 10 -1.93 -10.45 16.57
CA MET A 10 -2.36 -9.15 16.04
C MET A 10 -1.22 -8.12 16.06
N ARG A 11 -0.50 -8.02 17.19
CA ARG A 11 0.69 -7.16 17.29
C ARG A 11 1.77 -7.56 16.29
N GLY A 12 1.99 -8.86 16.10
CA GLY A 12 2.92 -9.41 15.12
C GLY A 12 2.57 -9.05 13.68
N LEU A 13 1.29 -9.13 13.30
CA LEU A 13 0.80 -8.74 11.97
C LEU A 13 1.01 -7.25 11.71
N ARG A 14 0.72 -6.37 12.68
CA ARG A 14 1.05 -4.93 12.55
C ARG A 14 2.55 -4.68 12.51
N ALA A 15 3.35 -5.39 13.30
CA ALA A 15 4.80 -5.23 13.27
C ALA A 15 5.38 -5.60 11.90
N ARG A 16 4.90 -6.69 11.28
CA ARG A 16 5.29 -7.12 9.93
C ARG A 16 4.92 -6.14 8.83
N SER A 17 3.81 -5.41 8.98
CA SER A 17 3.44 -4.35 8.01
C SER A 17 4.31 -3.09 8.11
N GLY A 18 5.17 -2.99 9.13
CA GLY A 18 6.00 -1.80 9.38
C GLY A 18 5.23 -0.59 9.89
N LEU A 19 3.93 -0.72 10.18
CA LEU A 19 3.09 0.38 10.64
C LEU A 19 3.24 0.63 12.14
N SER A 20 3.43 1.90 12.50
CA SER A 20 3.23 2.34 13.89
C SER A 20 1.77 2.18 14.29
N MET A 21 1.50 2.03 15.59
CA MET A 21 0.15 1.96 16.15
C MET A 21 -0.72 3.13 15.66
N ARG A 22 -0.18 4.36 15.70
CA ARG A 22 -0.89 5.58 15.27
C ARG A 22 -1.19 5.58 13.77
N ALA A 23 -0.22 5.18 12.95
CA ALA A 23 -0.40 5.11 11.49
C ALA A 23 -1.44 4.05 11.11
N PHE A 24 -1.46 2.92 11.84
CA PHE A 24 -2.43 1.88 11.59
C PHE A 24 -3.84 2.27 12.02
N ALA A 25 -4.00 2.82 13.23
CA ALA A 25 -5.26 3.38 13.71
C ALA A 25 -5.86 4.41 12.74
N ALA A 26 -5.04 5.34 12.24
CA ALA A 26 -5.48 6.34 11.25
C ALA A 26 -5.98 5.69 9.94
N ARG A 27 -5.41 4.56 9.54
CA ARG A 27 -5.81 3.82 8.34
C ARG A 27 -7.11 3.04 8.52
N LEU A 28 -7.39 2.55 9.73
CA LEU A 28 -8.64 1.86 10.04
C LEU A 28 -9.84 2.79 10.04
N GLY A 29 -9.63 4.07 10.39
CA GLY A 29 -10.70 5.06 10.46
C GLY A 29 -11.70 4.81 11.60
N ALA A 30 -12.67 5.70 11.77
CA ALA A 30 -13.66 5.57 12.82
C ALA A 30 -14.62 4.39 12.52
N PRO A 31 -15.00 3.57 13.53
CA PRO A 31 -14.68 3.71 14.96
C PRO A 31 -13.46 2.88 15.42
N LEU A 32 -12.74 2.22 14.51
CA LEU A 32 -11.63 1.32 14.87
C LEU A 32 -10.34 2.05 15.22
N ASP A 33 -10.16 3.28 14.75
CA ASP A 33 -9.06 4.18 15.09
C ASP A 33 -8.77 4.26 16.60
N THR A 34 -9.82 4.21 17.43
CA THR A 34 -9.73 4.27 18.89
C THR A 34 -9.80 2.90 19.56
N ARG A 35 -10.55 1.96 18.96
CA ARG A 35 -10.83 0.65 19.56
C ARG A 35 -9.77 -0.40 19.24
N TYR A 36 -9.02 -0.22 18.16
CA TYR A 36 -8.04 -1.19 17.70
C TYR A 36 -7.01 -1.57 18.75
N ALA A 37 -6.54 -0.59 19.54
CA ALA A 37 -5.51 -0.81 20.56
C ALA A 37 -5.88 -1.96 21.52
N TYR A 38 -7.17 -2.12 21.84
CA TYR A 38 -7.67 -3.18 22.70
C TYR A 38 -7.31 -4.58 22.18
N TYR A 39 -7.33 -4.80 20.85
CA TYR A 39 -7.03 -6.10 20.25
C TYR A 39 -5.55 -6.49 20.34
N GLU A 40 -4.66 -5.56 20.65
CA GLU A 40 -3.24 -5.84 20.90
C GLU A 40 -2.89 -5.95 22.39
N GLU A 41 -3.86 -5.77 23.29
CA GLU A 41 -3.62 -5.82 24.73
C GLU A 41 -3.74 -7.25 25.27
N LYS A 42 -2.99 -7.55 26.33
CA LYS A 42 -2.97 -8.88 26.98
C LYS A 42 -4.35 -9.34 27.47
N ARG A 43 -5.23 -8.39 27.81
CA ARG A 43 -6.60 -8.65 28.27
C ARG A 43 -7.54 -9.14 27.16
N PHE A 44 -7.13 -9.00 25.89
CA PHE A 44 -7.88 -9.54 24.77
C PHE A 44 -7.47 -11.00 24.53
N THR A 45 -8.41 -11.91 24.78
CA THR A 45 -8.20 -13.35 24.72
C THR A 45 -9.17 -14.08 23.79
N GLY A 46 -10.22 -13.39 23.32
CA GLY A 46 -11.24 -13.95 22.45
C GLY A 46 -10.93 -13.79 20.96
N PRO A 47 -11.83 -14.30 20.09
CA PRO A 47 -11.74 -14.05 18.66
C PRO A 47 -12.03 -12.58 18.35
N LEU A 48 -11.40 -12.10 17.27
CA LEU A 48 -11.63 -10.77 16.72
C LEU A 48 -13.06 -10.68 16.15
N PRO A 49 -13.81 -9.59 16.40
CA PRO A 49 -15.08 -9.39 15.71
C PRO A 49 -14.88 -9.41 14.19
N ILE A 50 -15.72 -10.16 13.47
CA ILE A 50 -15.52 -10.40 12.03
C ILE A 50 -15.41 -9.12 11.21
N ASP A 51 -16.23 -8.12 11.50
CA ASP A 51 -16.17 -6.83 10.80
C ASP A 51 -14.88 -6.06 11.09
N ALA A 52 -14.36 -6.17 12.32
CA ALA A 52 -13.06 -5.63 12.65
C ALA A 52 -11.94 -6.37 11.90
N ALA A 53 -12.03 -7.71 11.82
CA ALA A 53 -11.07 -8.53 11.08
C ALA A 53 -11.04 -8.19 9.60
N ARG A 54 -12.20 -8.00 8.95
CA ARG A 54 -12.29 -7.56 7.55
C ARG A 54 -11.63 -6.20 7.32
N GLN A 55 -11.92 -5.22 8.18
CA GLN A 55 -11.34 -3.88 8.07
C GLN A 55 -9.82 -3.88 8.31
N ILE A 56 -9.36 -4.64 9.30
CA ILE A 56 -7.93 -4.82 9.62
C ILE A 56 -7.21 -5.54 8.46
N ALA A 57 -7.80 -6.59 7.89
CA ALA A 57 -7.26 -7.31 6.75
C ALA A 57 -7.10 -6.39 5.53
N ALA A 58 -8.15 -5.64 5.18
CA ALA A 58 -8.09 -4.68 4.08
C ALA A 58 -7.05 -3.57 4.31
N ALA A 59 -6.88 -3.12 5.56
CA ALA A 59 -5.91 -2.09 5.90
C ALA A 59 -4.46 -2.59 5.83
N LEU A 60 -4.19 -3.85 6.16
CA LEU A 60 -2.85 -4.44 6.17
C LEU A 60 -2.45 -5.08 4.82
N GLN A 61 -3.41 -5.47 3.97
CA GLN A 61 -3.14 -6.13 2.69
C GLN A 61 -2.16 -5.36 1.77
N PRO A 62 -2.22 -4.03 1.66
CA PRO A 62 -1.26 -3.26 0.86
C PRO A 62 0.19 -3.28 1.39
N PHE A 63 0.42 -3.79 2.60
CA PHE A 63 1.72 -3.95 3.23
C PHE A 63 2.21 -5.40 3.23
N GLY A 64 1.59 -6.28 2.42
CA GLY A 64 2.01 -7.67 2.24
C GLY A 64 1.59 -8.60 3.38
N ILE A 65 0.55 -8.25 4.13
CA ILE A 65 -0.09 -9.17 5.09
C ILE A 65 -1.24 -9.87 4.39
N GLU A 66 -1.24 -11.21 4.42
CA GLU A 66 -2.31 -11.99 3.82
C GLU A 66 -3.62 -11.84 4.61
N PRO A 67 -4.76 -11.55 3.96
CA PRO A 67 -6.05 -11.41 4.64
C PRO A 67 -6.44 -12.61 5.50
N ASN A 68 -6.10 -13.82 5.06
CA ASN A 68 -6.36 -15.06 5.79
C ASN A 68 -5.74 -15.05 7.19
N GLU A 69 -4.51 -14.54 7.33
CA GLU A 69 -3.81 -14.49 8.63
C GLU A 69 -4.53 -13.62 9.65
N VAL A 70 -5.22 -12.57 9.19
CA VAL A 70 -6.04 -11.69 10.05
C VAL A 70 -7.40 -12.34 10.33
N LEU A 71 -8.02 -12.95 9.32
CA LEU A 71 -9.36 -13.57 9.43
C LEU A 71 -9.36 -14.81 10.33
N GLU A 72 -8.26 -15.55 10.41
CA GLU A 72 -8.06 -16.62 11.39
C GLU A 72 -8.16 -16.12 12.84
N LEU A 73 -7.81 -14.84 13.10
CA LEU A 73 -7.98 -14.24 14.44
C LEU A 73 -9.45 -14.06 14.82
N ALA A 74 -10.37 -14.04 13.85
CA ALA A 74 -11.81 -14.04 14.09
C ALA A 74 -12.37 -15.45 14.43
N GLY A 75 -11.50 -16.47 14.49
CA GLY A 75 -11.90 -17.84 14.80
C GLY A 75 -12.49 -18.60 13.61
N LEU A 76 -12.31 -18.08 12.39
CA LEU A 76 -12.73 -18.77 11.16
C LEU A 76 -11.85 -19.99 10.88
N ALA A 77 -12.46 -21.07 10.42
CA ALA A 77 -11.70 -22.19 9.85
C ALA A 77 -10.99 -21.75 8.57
N VAL A 78 -9.93 -22.44 8.16
CA VAL A 78 -9.11 -22.07 6.97
C VAL A 78 -9.99 -21.90 5.72
N ASP A 79 -10.98 -22.78 5.54
CA ASP A 79 -11.88 -22.76 4.39
C ASP A 79 -12.83 -21.54 4.41
N GLU A 80 -13.34 -21.18 5.59
CA GLU A 80 -14.20 -20.02 5.81
C GLU A 80 -13.40 -18.71 5.69
N ALA A 81 -12.18 -18.68 6.23
CA ALA A 81 -11.26 -17.57 6.08
C ALA A 81 -10.91 -17.33 4.61
N GLY A 82 -10.70 -18.39 3.83
CA GLY A 82 -10.47 -18.30 2.39
C GLY A 82 -11.66 -17.71 1.62
N ALA A 83 -12.89 -18.11 1.96
CA ALA A 83 -14.10 -17.56 1.37
C ALA A 83 -14.30 -16.08 1.71
N GLU A 84 -14.04 -15.69 2.96
CA GLU A 84 -14.09 -14.29 3.41
C GLU A 84 -12.97 -13.44 2.80
N ALA A 85 -11.76 -13.96 2.69
CA ALA A 85 -10.65 -13.27 2.03
C ALA A 85 -10.93 -13.05 0.54
N ALA A 86 -11.58 -13.99 -0.13
CA ALA A 86 -12.03 -13.79 -1.52
C ALA A 86 -13.08 -12.66 -1.64
N ALA A 87 -13.88 -12.43 -0.58
CA ALA A 87 -14.82 -11.32 -0.51
C ALA A 87 -14.15 -9.97 -0.18
N VAL A 88 -12.99 -9.97 0.49
CA VAL A 88 -12.14 -8.78 0.67
C VAL A 88 -11.51 -8.41 -0.67
N ARG A 89 -12.19 -7.55 -1.42
CA ARG A 89 -11.71 -7.10 -2.74
C ARG A 89 -10.33 -6.44 -2.60
N PRO A 90 -9.26 -6.99 -3.20
CA PRO A 90 -7.96 -6.36 -3.16
C PRO A 90 -8.06 -4.99 -3.85
N MET A 91 -7.57 -3.94 -3.20
CA MET A 91 -7.58 -2.59 -3.78
C MET A 91 -6.76 -2.52 -5.07
N VAL A 92 -5.76 -3.39 -5.21
CA VAL A 92 -4.93 -3.54 -6.41
C VAL A 92 -4.60 -5.01 -6.63
N GLN A 93 -4.72 -5.49 -7.87
CA GLN A 93 -4.25 -6.79 -8.31
C GLN A 93 -3.13 -6.60 -9.32
N TYR A 94 -2.04 -7.36 -9.18
CA TYR A 94 -0.93 -7.34 -10.13
C TYR A 94 -0.85 -8.69 -10.83
N VAL A 95 -0.72 -8.67 -12.15
CA VAL A 95 -0.48 -9.85 -12.98
C VAL A 95 0.80 -9.62 -13.78
N ARG A 96 1.66 -10.63 -13.87
CA ARG A 96 2.79 -10.62 -14.80
C ARG A 96 2.33 -11.07 -16.18
N LEU A 97 2.66 -10.28 -17.20
CA LEU A 97 2.38 -10.57 -18.60
C LEU A 97 3.70 -10.70 -19.35
N ASP A 98 3.83 -11.75 -20.15
CA ASP A 98 4.91 -11.88 -21.11
C ASP A 98 4.55 -11.06 -22.36
N VAL A 99 5.40 -10.08 -22.70
CA VAL A 99 5.18 -9.16 -23.81
C VAL A 99 6.31 -9.32 -24.83
N VAL A 100 5.95 -9.49 -26.09
CA VAL A 100 6.90 -9.45 -27.21
C VAL A 100 7.08 -8.01 -27.66
N LEU A 101 8.31 -7.51 -27.61
CA LEU A 101 8.63 -6.17 -28.09
C LEU A 101 8.92 -6.17 -29.60
N PRO A 102 8.65 -5.06 -30.30
CA PRO A 102 9.12 -4.87 -31.67
C PRO A 102 10.65 -4.99 -31.75
N ASP A 103 11.16 -5.31 -32.94
CA ASP A 103 12.59 -5.40 -33.16
C ASP A 103 13.30 -4.04 -32.98
N ALA A 104 14.63 -4.07 -32.91
CA ALA A 104 15.43 -2.87 -32.68
C ALA A 104 15.26 -1.81 -33.78
N ALA A 105 14.96 -2.20 -35.02
CA ALA A 105 14.78 -1.26 -36.13
C ALA A 105 13.46 -0.51 -36.01
N ALA A 106 12.37 -1.22 -35.70
CA ALA A 106 11.06 -0.65 -35.44
C ALA A 106 11.10 0.28 -34.21
N LEU A 107 11.75 -0.13 -33.13
CA LEU A 107 11.95 0.70 -31.95
C LEU A 107 12.78 1.95 -32.23
N THR A 108 13.82 1.84 -33.07
CA THR A 108 14.65 3.00 -33.44
C THR A 108 13.80 4.05 -34.15
N ARG A 109 12.99 3.65 -35.14
CA ARG A 109 12.08 4.56 -35.85
C ARG A 109 11.06 5.21 -34.92
N MET A 110 10.49 4.42 -34.01
CA MET A 110 9.57 4.94 -32.98
C MET A 110 10.25 6.04 -32.14
N PHE A 111 11.48 5.80 -31.68
CA PHE A 111 12.22 6.79 -30.89
C PHE A 111 12.65 8.01 -31.70
N GLU A 112 13.01 7.86 -32.97
CA GLU A 112 13.28 9.00 -33.86
C GLU A 112 12.07 9.93 -33.94
N THR A 113 10.86 9.38 -34.11
CA THR A 113 9.61 10.15 -34.12
C THR A 113 9.35 10.81 -32.76
N MET A 114 9.54 10.09 -31.66
CA MET A 114 9.33 10.65 -30.32
C MET A 114 10.29 11.79 -29.98
N LEU A 115 11.54 11.71 -30.44
CA LEU A 115 12.59 12.67 -30.12
C LEU A 115 12.67 13.85 -31.10
N GLU A 116 11.78 13.92 -32.09
CA GLU A 116 11.85 14.88 -33.19
C GLU A 116 11.94 16.34 -32.72
N ASN A 117 11.16 16.70 -31.71
CA ASN A 117 11.09 18.07 -31.19
C ASN A 117 11.98 18.32 -29.97
N GLU A 118 12.52 17.26 -29.37
CA GLU A 118 13.33 17.37 -28.14
C GLU A 118 14.84 17.34 -28.43
N VAL A 119 15.24 16.69 -29.52
CA VAL A 119 16.65 16.43 -29.82
C VAL A 119 17.01 16.93 -31.23
N PRO A 120 18.08 17.72 -31.39
CA PRO A 120 18.58 18.14 -32.69
C PRO A 120 18.90 16.94 -33.59
N ALA A 121 18.60 17.06 -34.89
CA ALA A 121 18.72 15.97 -35.87
C ALA A 121 20.09 15.27 -35.82
N GLY A 122 21.20 16.02 -35.70
CA GLY A 122 22.55 15.46 -35.69
C GLY A 122 22.88 14.51 -34.52
N ARG A 123 22.06 14.47 -33.45
CA ARG A 123 22.23 13.53 -32.32
C ARG A 123 21.07 12.55 -32.15
N ARG A 124 19.98 12.75 -32.90
CA ARG A 124 18.72 12.04 -32.71
C ARG A 124 18.84 10.56 -33.04
N ASP A 125 19.37 10.22 -34.21
CA ASP A 125 19.46 8.84 -34.70
C ASP A 125 20.32 7.97 -33.78
N ALA A 126 21.47 8.50 -33.35
CA ALA A 126 22.38 7.80 -32.44
C ALA A 126 21.73 7.54 -31.07
N LEU A 127 20.97 8.52 -30.55
CA LEU A 127 20.24 8.37 -29.30
C LEU A 127 19.08 7.39 -29.44
N ALA A 128 18.27 7.51 -30.50
CA ALA A 128 17.13 6.63 -30.78
C ALA A 128 17.57 5.16 -30.88
N ARG A 129 18.65 4.89 -31.61
CA ARG A 129 19.25 3.55 -31.70
C ARG A 129 19.74 3.04 -30.35
N THR A 130 20.37 3.92 -29.55
CA THR A 130 20.83 3.56 -28.21
C THR A 130 19.66 3.20 -27.29
N LEU A 131 18.56 3.95 -27.36
CA LEU A 131 17.34 3.65 -26.59
C LEU A 131 16.71 2.34 -27.03
N ALA A 132 16.58 2.10 -28.35
CA ALA A 132 16.05 0.85 -28.91
C ALA A 132 16.79 -0.39 -28.42
N LEU A 133 18.13 -0.34 -28.37
CA LEU A 133 18.95 -1.46 -27.92
C LEU A 133 18.89 -1.67 -26.40
N ARG A 134 18.66 -0.61 -25.61
CA ARG A 134 18.67 -0.68 -24.14
C ARG A 134 17.30 -0.91 -23.51
N LEU A 135 16.23 -0.52 -24.19
CA LEU A 135 14.86 -0.58 -23.67
C LEU A 135 14.46 -2.00 -23.22
N PRO A 136 14.63 -3.07 -24.03
CA PRO A 136 14.19 -4.41 -23.62
C PRO A 136 14.84 -4.87 -22.31
N ALA A 137 16.16 -4.71 -22.20
CA ALA A 137 16.90 -5.06 -20.98
C ALA A 137 16.52 -4.17 -19.79
N ALA A 138 16.19 -2.90 -20.02
CA ALA A 138 15.74 -2.00 -18.98
C ALA A 138 14.35 -2.39 -18.44
N LEU A 139 13.40 -2.71 -19.33
CA LEU A 139 12.06 -3.18 -18.96
C LEU A 139 12.11 -4.51 -18.21
N GLN A 140 12.95 -5.45 -18.67
CA GLN A 140 13.14 -6.73 -17.98
C GLN A 140 13.64 -6.52 -16.53
N ARG A 141 14.63 -5.64 -16.32
CA ARG A 141 15.11 -5.31 -14.97
C ARG A 141 14.02 -4.65 -14.12
N ALA A 142 13.28 -3.69 -14.70
CA ALA A 142 12.20 -3.00 -14.01
C ALA A 142 11.09 -3.97 -13.56
N SER A 143 10.79 -5.01 -14.33
CA SER A 143 9.79 -6.03 -13.99
C SER A 143 10.11 -6.84 -12.71
N THR A 144 11.39 -6.86 -12.32
CA THR A 144 11.89 -7.56 -11.13
C THR A 144 12.22 -6.62 -9.97
N SER A 145 12.15 -5.31 -10.22
CA SER A 145 12.42 -4.29 -9.22
C SER A 145 11.16 -4.02 -8.39
N PRO A 146 11.30 -3.70 -7.09
CA PRO A 146 10.16 -3.29 -6.28
C PRO A 146 9.49 -2.04 -6.89
N PRO A 147 8.16 -1.92 -6.77
CA PRO A 147 7.43 -0.78 -7.33
C PRO A 147 7.93 0.52 -6.69
N VAL A 148 8.11 1.55 -7.51
CA VAL A 148 8.38 2.90 -7.01
C VAL A 148 7.12 3.40 -6.31
N ALA A 149 7.23 3.72 -5.02
CA ALA A 149 6.11 4.26 -4.26
C ALA A 149 5.62 5.55 -4.95
N VAL A 150 4.35 5.55 -5.38
CA VAL A 150 3.71 6.76 -5.89
C VAL A 150 3.56 7.70 -4.71
N SER A 151 4.45 8.70 -4.62
CA SER A 151 4.28 9.78 -3.66
C SER A 151 3.00 10.51 -4.05
N ARG A 152 1.92 10.31 -3.29
CA ARG A 152 0.72 11.16 -3.40
C ARG A 152 1.17 12.57 -3.06
N GLN A 153 1.49 13.37 -4.06
CA GLN A 153 1.45 14.82 -3.91
C GLN A 153 -0.01 15.14 -3.59
N ASN A 154 -0.29 15.39 -2.32
CA ASN A 154 -1.56 15.94 -1.86
C ASN A 154 -1.69 17.36 -2.44
N GLY A 155 -2.13 17.46 -3.69
CA GLY A 155 -2.73 18.66 -4.26
C GLY A 155 -4.23 18.56 -4.04
N GLY A 156 -4.72 19.17 -2.98
CA GLY A 156 -6.13 19.25 -2.66
C GLY A 156 -6.30 20.10 -1.41
N ASP A 157 -6.70 21.35 -1.62
CA ASP A 157 -7.03 22.33 -0.59
C ASP A 157 -7.87 21.71 0.52
N ASP A 158 -7.33 21.76 1.74
CA ASP A 158 -8.07 21.51 2.96
C ASP A 158 -8.42 22.89 3.57
N PRO A 159 -9.62 23.45 3.35
CA PRO A 159 -10.03 24.70 4.00
C PRO A 159 -10.33 24.51 5.50
N ALA A 160 -9.99 23.35 6.08
CA ALA A 160 -10.33 22.97 7.45
C ALA A 160 -9.24 23.26 8.50
N SER A 161 -8.12 23.93 8.14
CA SER A 161 -7.11 24.39 9.11
C SER A 161 -7.31 25.83 9.62
N ALA A 162 -8.53 26.35 9.54
CA ALA A 162 -8.92 27.62 10.18
C ALA A 162 -9.90 27.36 11.33
N GLY A 163 -9.40 26.94 12.49
CA GLY A 163 -10.26 26.91 13.68
C GLY A 163 -9.76 26.03 14.81
N ARG A 164 -8.87 26.58 15.65
CA ARG A 164 -8.81 26.32 17.11
C ARG A 164 -7.83 27.31 17.76
N ARG A 165 -8.18 28.60 17.74
CA ARG A 165 -7.63 29.53 18.75
C ARG A 165 -8.18 29.09 20.11
N ARG A 166 -7.31 28.60 20.99
CA ARG A 166 -7.64 28.35 22.40
C ARG A 166 -8.08 29.67 23.05
N PRO A 167 -9.19 29.71 23.81
CA PRO A 167 -9.52 30.88 24.60
C PRO A 167 -8.50 31.02 25.74
N ARG A 168 -7.92 32.23 25.90
CA ARG A 168 -7.07 32.58 27.04
C ARG A 168 -7.94 32.64 28.31
N ARG A 169 -7.43 32.03 29.39
CA ARG A 169 -8.03 32.04 30.73
C ARG A 169 -7.98 33.46 31.31
N PRO A 170 -9.03 34.00 31.94
CA PRO A 170 -8.96 35.31 32.57
C PRO A 170 -8.21 35.23 33.89
N GLU A 171 -7.28 36.17 34.10
CA GLU A 171 -6.57 36.38 35.36
C GLU A 171 -7.53 36.99 36.39
N SER A 172 -7.70 36.31 37.52
CA SER A 172 -8.41 36.83 38.69
C SER A 172 -7.51 37.81 39.42
N ARG A 173 -7.94 39.07 39.47
CA ARG A 173 -7.38 40.15 40.29
C ARG A 173 -7.89 40.00 41.72
N THR A 174 -6.98 39.93 42.68
CA THR A 174 -7.21 40.34 44.07
C THR A 174 -5.90 40.85 44.63
#